data_AF-A0A7G5ZAP6-F1
#
_entry.id   AF-A0A7G5ZAP6-F1
#
_cell.length_a   1.000
_cell.length_b   1.000
_cell.length_c   1.000
_cell.angle_alpha   90.00
_cell.angle_beta   90.00
_cell.angle_gamma   90.00
#
_symmetry.space_group_name_H-M   'P 1'
#
loop_
_entity.id
_entity.type
_entity.pdbx_description
1 polymer ?
#
loop_
_entity_poly.entity_id
_entity_poly.type
_entity_poly.pdbx_seq_one_letter_code
_entity_poly.pdbx_strand_id
1 'polypeptide(L)'
;MNFLRSFLAGACLLLCAVQPALAGLHEDLQRVEAERLERDPAWLALLHYRPDGSGIESQADQPRFFLADGARHSPRAELLAAVAALHDAAAAQDFACRFPARFEWLSARLGREGAEALTSQCAALAEWLAAFPGRRVSIDFASSYLENPSSTFGHTFLRIYRESSDELLSPTINYAARTDAREGDLAFVTKGLFGGFPGVADTLPFYRRLRTYTEIEGRDIHEYELSLTPAEVRRLLLHTWEIKDGVFDYYFIHENCAYRTLALLDAARPGTGLLDRFGAVTVPVDTVRALRAAGMLGAQRLWPSLPKRVRDLETQVDGEDGALARQLALGLATPAQVRTLSPARQAGTLQLAYEYGAVLIDRDEGDRVRRKEIPGAITKARLALAQPEVLASRSTPNGPEDGHDGGLLAASLRQRGGRHARHSTTRPSSTA
;
A
#
# COMPACT_ATOMS: atom_id res chain seq x y z
N MET A 1 31.85 42.60 -49.12
CA MET A 1 30.37 42.74 -49.08
C MET A 1 29.60 41.42 -48.88
N ASN A 2 30.15 40.23 -49.15
CA ASN A 2 29.42 38.97 -48.94
C ASN A 2 29.45 38.42 -47.50
N PHE A 3 30.46 38.74 -46.68
CA PHE A 3 30.52 38.29 -45.28
C PHE A 3 29.49 38.97 -44.35
N LEU A 4 29.12 40.22 -44.64
CA LEU A 4 28.17 40.99 -43.81
C LEU A 4 26.71 40.51 -44.00
N ARG A 5 26.36 40.00 -45.19
CA ARG A 5 25.02 39.51 -45.51
C ARG A 5 24.71 38.16 -44.87
N SER A 6 25.70 37.27 -44.73
CA SER A 6 25.53 35.98 -44.07
C SER A 6 25.40 36.10 -42.53
N PHE A 7 26.07 37.07 -41.92
CA PHE A 7 25.92 37.36 -40.48
C PHE A 7 24.54 37.95 -40.13
N LEU A 8 24.01 38.83 -40.98
CA LEU A 8 22.67 39.41 -40.81
C LEU A 8 21.54 38.39 -41.01
N ALA A 9 21.71 37.42 -41.92
CA ALA A 9 20.73 36.35 -42.13
C ALA A 9 20.70 35.33 -40.97
N GLY A 10 21.87 34.99 -40.39
CA GLY A 10 21.96 34.12 -39.20
C GLY A 10 21.42 34.78 -37.93
N ALA A 11 21.63 36.09 -37.76
CA ALA A 11 21.07 36.86 -36.66
C ALA A 11 19.53 36.97 -36.75
N CYS A 12 18.96 37.18 -37.95
CA CYS A 12 17.51 37.20 -38.15
C CYS A 12 16.83 35.85 -37.87
N LEU A 13 17.46 34.72 -38.24
CA LEU A 13 16.90 33.39 -37.97
C LEU A 13 16.93 33.01 -36.48
N LEU A 14 17.96 33.43 -35.74
CA LEU A 14 18.01 33.28 -34.28
C LEU A 14 17.00 34.19 -33.57
N LEU A 15 16.78 35.42 -34.06
CA LEU A 15 15.76 36.33 -33.54
C LEU A 15 14.32 35.83 -33.78
N CYS A 16 14.05 35.16 -34.91
CA CYS A 16 12.71 34.65 -35.22
C CYS A 16 12.31 33.38 -34.43
N ALA A 17 13.27 32.56 -33.98
CA ALA A 17 12.98 31.36 -33.19
C ALA A 17 12.80 31.66 -31.68
N VAL A 18 13.44 32.72 -31.18
CA VAL A 18 13.38 33.11 -29.75
C VAL A 18 12.06 33.83 -29.39
N GLN A 19 11.46 34.55 -30.34
CA GLN A 19 10.19 35.27 -30.11
C GLN A 19 8.96 34.38 -29.80
N PRO A 20 8.68 33.28 -30.53
CA PRO A 20 7.52 32.44 -30.24
C PRO A 20 7.65 31.67 -28.92
N ALA A 21 8.86 31.24 -28.54
CA ALA A 21 9.09 30.56 -27.25
C ALA A 21 8.85 31.50 -26.06
N LEU A 22 9.34 32.74 -26.14
CA LEU A 22 9.10 33.75 -25.10
C LEU A 22 7.64 34.18 -25.01
N ALA A 23 6.92 34.23 -26.15
CA ALA A 23 5.49 34.54 -26.18
C ALA A 23 4.66 33.43 -25.51
N GLY A 24 4.95 32.15 -25.79
CA GLY A 24 4.28 31.02 -25.15
C GLY A 24 4.51 30.96 -23.65
N LEU A 25 5.75 31.23 -23.19
CA LEU A 25 6.05 31.29 -21.76
C LEU A 25 5.26 32.40 -21.06
N HIS A 26 5.16 33.57 -21.69
CA HIS A 26 4.39 34.67 -21.13
C HIS A 26 2.89 34.33 -21.00
N GLU A 27 2.31 33.69 -22.01
CA GLU A 27 0.90 33.27 -21.99
C GLU A 27 0.63 32.24 -20.86
N ASP A 28 1.48 31.23 -20.73
CA ASP A 28 1.35 30.23 -19.67
C ASP A 28 1.46 30.85 -18.27
N LEU A 29 2.40 31.80 -18.09
CA LEU A 29 2.55 32.53 -16.83
C LEU A 29 1.34 33.41 -16.51
N GLN A 30 0.73 34.04 -17.51
CA GLN A 30 -0.52 34.79 -17.32
C GLN A 30 -1.66 33.87 -16.90
N ARG A 31 -1.79 32.69 -17.51
CA ARG A 31 -2.80 31.70 -17.13
C ARG A 31 -2.61 31.21 -15.69
N VAL A 32 -1.37 30.88 -15.31
CA VAL A 32 -1.00 30.48 -13.95
C VAL A 32 -1.47 31.51 -12.92
N GLU A 33 -1.23 32.80 -13.17
CA GLU A 33 -1.66 33.87 -12.27
C GLU A 33 -3.20 34.04 -12.27
N ALA A 34 -3.82 34.04 -13.45
CA ALA A 34 -5.27 34.24 -13.59
C ALA A 34 -6.08 33.13 -12.91
N GLU A 35 -5.63 31.88 -13.02
CA GLU A 35 -6.28 30.72 -12.41
C GLU A 35 -5.76 30.42 -10.99
N ARG A 36 -4.70 31.12 -10.54
CA ARG A 36 -4.05 30.92 -9.25
C ARG A 36 -3.63 29.47 -9.02
N LEU A 37 -3.00 28.89 -10.04
CA LEU A 37 -2.65 27.47 -10.06
C LEU A 37 -1.72 27.07 -8.91
N GLU A 38 -1.00 28.02 -8.29
CA GLU A 38 -0.19 27.76 -7.10
C GLU A 38 -1.02 27.34 -5.87
N ARG A 39 -2.33 27.58 -5.90
CA ARG A 39 -3.29 27.22 -4.85
C ARG A 39 -4.22 26.07 -5.25
N ASP A 40 -4.04 25.51 -6.45
CA ASP A 40 -4.86 24.40 -6.91
C ASP A 40 -4.66 23.19 -5.96
N PRO A 41 -5.74 22.59 -5.43
CA PRO A 41 -5.62 21.44 -4.53
C PRO A 41 -4.80 20.28 -5.11
N ALA A 42 -4.84 20.08 -6.43
CA ALA A 42 -4.05 19.05 -7.10
C ALA A 42 -2.55 19.36 -7.07
N TRP A 43 -2.18 20.63 -7.30
CA TRP A 43 -0.79 21.06 -7.20
C TRP A 43 -0.26 20.91 -5.78
N LEU A 44 -1.06 21.33 -4.80
CA LEU A 44 -0.71 21.23 -3.40
C LEU A 44 -0.57 19.77 -2.95
N ALA A 45 -1.46 18.88 -3.37
CA ALA A 45 -1.41 17.46 -3.06
C ALA A 45 -0.21 16.74 -3.71
N LEU A 46 0.06 17.01 -5.00
CA LEU A 46 1.22 16.43 -5.70
C LEU A 46 2.57 16.81 -5.07
N LEU A 47 2.64 17.96 -4.40
CA LEU A 47 3.83 18.43 -3.70
C LEU A 47 3.76 18.26 -2.18
N HIS A 48 2.72 17.60 -1.67
CA HIS A 48 2.52 17.34 -0.24
C HIS A 48 2.60 18.60 0.63
N TYR A 49 2.06 19.72 0.14
CA TYR A 49 1.98 20.96 0.90
C TYR A 49 0.88 20.89 1.96
N ARG A 50 1.22 21.24 3.20
CA ARG A 50 0.30 21.33 4.33
C ARG A 50 0.49 22.66 5.09
N PRO A 51 -0.54 23.15 5.80
CA PRO A 51 -0.39 24.31 6.66
C PRO A 51 0.65 24.05 7.77
N ASP A 52 1.58 24.99 7.98
CA ASP A 52 2.65 24.89 9.01
C ASP A 52 2.42 25.83 10.22
N GLY A 53 1.21 26.37 10.35
CA GLY A 53 0.82 27.34 11.37
C GLY A 53 1.03 28.81 10.96
N SER A 54 2.01 29.11 10.10
CA SER A 54 2.31 30.49 9.65
C SER A 54 2.19 30.69 8.13
N GLY A 55 2.13 29.60 7.39
CA GLY A 55 2.07 29.55 5.95
C GLY A 55 1.79 28.12 5.49
N ILE A 56 2.57 27.67 4.52
CA ILE A 56 2.42 26.37 3.89
C ILE A 56 3.80 25.78 3.62
N GLU A 57 3.96 24.49 3.89
CA GLU A 57 5.23 23.79 3.80
C GLU A 57 5.00 22.42 3.17
N SER A 58 5.88 22.02 2.26
CA SER A 58 5.89 20.68 1.71
C SER A 58 6.48 19.72 2.73
N GLN A 59 5.79 18.60 2.95
CA GLN A 59 6.27 17.52 3.78
C GLN A 59 7.44 16.75 3.17
N ALA A 60 7.88 17.08 1.94
CA ALA A 60 9.06 16.49 1.33
C ALA A 60 10.35 17.01 1.97
N ASP A 61 11.20 16.08 2.40
CA ASP A 61 12.45 16.39 3.10
C ASP A 61 13.63 16.52 2.14
N GLN A 62 13.55 15.87 0.99
CA GLN A 62 14.65 15.80 0.04
C GLN A 62 14.63 16.96 -0.97
N PRO A 63 15.68 17.81 -1.06
CA PRO A 63 15.73 18.93 -2.01
C PRO A 63 15.54 18.52 -3.47
N ARG A 64 16.02 17.31 -3.85
CA ARG A 64 15.87 16.75 -5.21
C ARG A 64 14.43 16.55 -5.67
N PHE A 65 13.46 16.58 -4.74
CA PHE A 65 12.04 16.51 -5.05
C PHE A 65 11.53 17.81 -5.69
N PHE A 66 12.23 18.93 -5.53
CA PHE A 66 11.84 20.21 -6.10
C PHE A 66 12.64 20.54 -7.37
N LEU A 67 12.02 21.34 -8.24
CA LEU A 67 12.65 21.95 -9.41
C LEU A 67 13.30 23.29 -9.06
N ALA A 68 12.77 24.01 -8.07
CA ALA A 68 13.28 25.32 -7.64
C ALA A 68 13.90 25.29 -6.24
N ASP A 69 14.93 26.10 -6.03
CA ASP A 69 15.48 26.33 -4.69
C ASP A 69 14.45 27.04 -3.80
N GLY A 70 14.35 26.61 -2.54
CA GLY A 70 13.39 27.16 -1.57
C GLY A 70 11.92 26.80 -1.86
N ALA A 71 11.64 26.00 -2.89
CA ALA A 71 10.31 25.55 -3.25
C ALA A 71 9.58 24.87 -2.09
N ARG A 72 10.27 24.23 -1.15
CA ARG A 72 9.67 23.60 0.05
C ARG A 72 8.68 24.50 0.80
N HIS A 73 8.83 25.82 0.76
CA HIS A 73 7.92 26.79 1.39
C HIS A 73 7.20 27.70 0.38
N SER A 74 7.26 27.39 -0.92
CA SER A 74 6.70 28.21 -1.98
C SER A 74 6.14 27.35 -3.12
N PRO A 75 4.85 26.98 -3.03
CA PRO A 75 4.13 26.33 -4.14
C PRO A 75 4.23 27.10 -5.45
N ARG A 76 4.30 28.44 -5.35
CA ARG A 76 4.44 29.35 -6.49
C ARG A 76 5.83 29.22 -7.15
N ALA A 77 6.91 29.21 -6.37
CA ALA A 77 8.26 29.11 -6.94
C ALA A 77 8.44 27.80 -7.71
N GLU A 78 7.97 26.69 -7.15
CA GLU A 78 8.00 25.38 -7.82
C GLU A 78 7.17 25.39 -9.11
N LEU A 79 5.99 26.02 -9.08
CA LEU A 79 5.11 26.07 -10.24
C LEU A 79 5.73 26.88 -11.38
N LEU A 80 6.34 28.02 -11.07
CA LEU A 80 7.02 28.85 -12.05
C LEU A 80 8.22 28.13 -12.67
N ALA A 81 8.98 27.37 -11.86
CA ALA A 81 10.06 26.53 -12.37
C ALA A 81 9.54 25.39 -13.27
N ALA A 82 8.44 24.74 -12.89
CA ALA A 82 7.79 23.72 -13.69
C ALA A 82 7.29 24.27 -15.03
N VAL A 83 6.68 25.46 -15.04
CA VAL A 83 6.24 26.15 -16.27
C VAL A 83 7.46 26.48 -17.14
N ALA A 84 8.52 27.04 -16.56
CA ALA A 84 9.74 27.34 -17.31
C ALA A 84 10.36 26.08 -17.96
N ALA A 85 10.36 24.95 -17.24
CA ALA A 85 10.85 23.67 -17.75
C ALA A 85 10.07 23.19 -18.99
N LEU A 86 8.76 23.47 -19.10
CA LEU A 86 7.95 23.10 -20.26
C LEU A 86 8.32 23.85 -21.56
N HIS A 87 9.12 24.91 -21.47
CA HIS A 87 9.54 25.73 -22.63
C HIS A 87 10.97 25.45 -23.09
N ASP A 88 11.69 24.55 -22.41
CA ASP A 88 12.98 24.02 -22.86
C ASP A 88 12.86 22.52 -23.12
N ALA A 89 13.25 22.05 -24.30
CA ALA A 89 13.00 20.66 -24.71
C ALA A 89 13.71 19.64 -23.81
N ALA A 90 14.93 19.94 -23.35
CA ALA A 90 15.69 19.03 -22.50
C ALA A 90 15.12 19.04 -21.07
N ALA A 91 14.80 20.22 -20.53
CA ALA A 91 14.18 20.36 -19.22
C ALA A 91 12.77 19.74 -19.18
N ALA A 92 11.98 19.86 -20.26
CA ALA A 92 10.66 19.25 -20.37
C ALA A 92 10.75 17.73 -20.31
N GLN A 93 11.73 17.13 -21.01
CA GLN A 93 11.94 15.68 -20.96
C GLN A 93 12.42 15.21 -19.58
N ASP A 94 13.35 15.94 -18.95
CA ASP A 94 13.78 15.65 -17.57
C ASP A 94 12.60 15.74 -16.58
N PHE A 95 11.80 16.79 -16.69
CA PHE A 95 10.61 16.99 -15.88
C PHE A 95 9.58 15.87 -16.09
N ALA A 96 9.31 15.46 -17.33
CA ALA A 96 8.42 14.34 -17.64
C ALA A 96 8.91 13.01 -17.05
N CYS A 97 10.22 12.74 -17.05
CA CYS A 97 10.75 11.48 -16.54
C CYS A 97 10.88 11.43 -15.01
N ARG A 98 11.26 12.54 -14.39
CA ARG A 98 11.40 12.62 -12.93
C ARG A 98 10.04 12.78 -12.26
N PHE A 99 9.18 13.61 -12.83
CA PHE A 99 7.92 14.04 -12.24
C PHE A 99 6.75 13.94 -13.23
N PRO A 100 6.44 12.72 -13.72
CA PRO A 100 5.42 12.50 -14.73
C PRO A 100 4.01 12.90 -14.30
N ALA A 101 3.63 12.75 -13.03
CA ALA A 101 2.30 13.14 -12.56
C ALA A 101 2.15 14.67 -12.55
N ARG A 102 3.18 15.38 -12.08
CA ARG A 102 3.23 16.85 -12.10
C ARG A 102 3.30 17.39 -13.52
N PHE A 103 4.09 16.77 -14.38
CA PHE A 103 4.22 17.11 -15.79
C PHE A 103 2.89 16.94 -16.54
N GLU A 104 2.21 15.79 -16.39
CA GLU A 104 0.91 15.54 -17.03
C GLU A 104 -0.17 16.48 -16.50
N TRP A 105 -0.21 16.74 -15.19
CA TRP A 105 -1.15 17.69 -14.60
C TRP A 105 -0.95 19.10 -15.14
N LEU A 106 0.29 19.61 -15.15
CA LEU A 106 0.57 20.98 -15.60
C LEU A 106 0.31 21.13 -17.09
N SER A 107 0.72 20.14 -17.90
CA SER A 107 0.45 20.12 -19.33
C SER A 107 -1.05 20.18 -19.61
N ALA A 108 -1.86 19.39 -18.90
CA ALA A 108 -3.31 19.43 -19.03
C ALA A 108 -3.91 20.79 -18.64
N ARG A 109 -3.45 21.41 -17.54
CA ARG A 109 -3.90 22.74 -17.11
C ARG A 109 -3.58 23.84 -18.13
N LEU A 110 -2.43 23.75 -18.79
CA LEU A 110 -2.01 24.70 -19.82
C LEU A 110 -2.59 24.36 -21.21
N GLY A 111 -3.34 23.26 -21.37
CA GLY A 111 -3.93 22.86 -22.65
C GLY A 111 -2.91 22.32 -23.65
N ARG A 112 -1.81 21.75 -23.17
CA ARG A 112 -0.75 21.15 -23.99
C ARG A 112 -1.07 19.70 -24.31
N GLU A 113 -1.02 19.36 -25.59
CA GLU A 113 -1.17 17.98 -26.06
C GLU A 113 0.17 17.21 -26.00
N GLY A 114 0.10 15.87 -26.03
CA GLY A 114 1.29 15.03 -26.14
C GLY A 114 2.04 14.75 -24.83
N ALA A 115 1.51 15.15 -23.67
CA ALA A 115 2.17 14.93 -22.39
C ALA A 115 2.43 13.43 -22.11
N GLU A 116 1.44 12.58 -22.38
CA GLU A 116 1.57 11.12 -22.26
C GLU A 116 2.63 10.53 -23.20
N ALA A 117 2.82 11.12 -24.39
CA ALA A 117 3.84 10.67 -25.32
C ALA A 117 5.27 10.97 -24.81
N LEU A 118 5.46 12.09 -24.11
CA LEU A 118 6.75 12.44 -23.50
C LEU A 118 7.06 11.60 -22.27
N THR A 119 6.07 11.36 -21.40
CA THR A 119 6.24 10.45 -20.25
C THR A 119 6.50 9.01 -20.71
N SER A 120 5.90 8.57 -21.82
CA SER A 120 6.14 7.24 -22.38
C SER A 120 7.54 7.03 -22.97
N GLN A 121 8.27 8.11 -23.30
CA GLN A 121 9.67 8.01 -23.77
C GLN A 121 10.67 7.72 -22.64
N CYS A 122 10.23 7.83 -21.37
CA CYS A 122 11.05 7.58 -20.21
C CYS A 122 11.19 6.07 -19.95
N ALA A 123 12.27 5.46 -20.43
CA ALA A 123 12.48 4.00 -20.37
C ALA A 123 12.30 3.41 -18.95
N ALA A 124 12.89 4.04 -17.93
CA ALA A 124 12.80 3.55 -16.55
C ALA A 124 11.38 3.66 -15.97
N LEU A 125 10.63 4.71 -16.33
CA LEU A 125 9.23 4.88 -15.94
C LEU A 125 8.36 3.82 -16.63
N ALA A 126 8.58 3.60 -17.93
CA ALA A 126 7.84 2.59 -18.70
C ALA A 126 8.06 1.18 -18.16
N GLU A 127 9.31 0.81 -17.84
CA GLU A 127 9.65 -0.46 -17.20
C GLU A 127 8.95 -0.62 -15.84
N TRP A 128 8.95 0.44 -15.02
CA TRP A 128 8.29 0.41 -13.72
C TRP A 128 6.76 0.29 -13.83
N LEU A 129 6.13 1.04 -14.74
CA LEU A 129 4.69 0.98 -15.00
C LEU A 129 4.24 -0.38 -15.53
N ALA A 130 5.09 -1.09 -16.28
CA ALA A 130 4.78 -2.43 -16.78
C ALA A 130 4.54 -3.45 -15.66
N ALA A 131 5.04 -3.20 -14.44
CA ALA A 131 4.75 -4.02 -13.27
C ALA A 131 3.30 -3.87 -12.76
N PHE A 132 2.57 -2.82 -13.19
CA PHE A 132 1.22 -2.46 -12.74
C PHE A 132 0.22 -2.41 -13.90
N PRO A 133 -0.17 -3.57 -14.48
CA PRO A 133 -0.91 -3.60 -15.74
C PRO A 133 -2.39 -3.24 -15.66
N GLY A 134 -3.01 -3.25 -14.47
CA GLY A 134 -4.46 -3.04 -14.36
C GLY A 134 -4.89 -1.66 -13.89
N ARG A 135 -6.19 -1.42 -14.01
CA ARG A 135 -6.81 -0.10 -13.83
C ARG A 135 -7.77 -0.04 -12.64
N ARG A 136 -7.78 -1.07 -11.80
CA ARG A 136 -8.54 -1.17 -10.57
C ARG A 136 -7.58 -1.21 -9.40
N VAL A 137 -7.96 -0.62 -8.28
CA VAL A 137 -7.15 -0.59 -7.05
C VAL A 137 -8.05 -0.95 -5.86
N SER A 138 -7.55 -1.76 -4.93
CA SER A 138 -8.13 -1.89 -3.59
C SER A 138 -7.18 -1.30 -2.56
N ILE A 139 -7.76 -0.85 -1.44
CA ILE A 139 -7.02 -0.66 -0.21
C ILE A 139 -7.24 -1.86 0.69
N ASP A 140 -6.14 -2.43 1.16
CA ASP A 140 -6.14 -3.66 1.95
C ASP A 140 -5.63 -3.31 3.35
N PHE A 141 -6.43 -3.63 4.36
CA PHE A 141 -6.16 -3.39 5.77
C PHE A 141 -5.93 -4.70 6.51
N ALA A 142 -4.70 -4.94 6.95
CA ALA A 142 -4.39 -6.02 7.87
C ALA A 142 -4.72 -5.59 9.31
N SER A 143 -5.63 -6.31 9.96
CA SER A 143 -6.11 -6.07 11.34
C SER A 143 -4.99 -6.00 12.39
N SER A 144 -5.20 -5.36 13.55
CA SER A 144 -4.16 -5.16 14.58
C SER A 144 -3.40 -6.43 14.99
N TYR A 145 -2.08 -6.36 15.15
CA TYR A 145 -1.25 -7.46 15.68
C TYR A 145 -0.55 -7.06 16.97
N LEU A 146 -1.09 -7.54 18.10
CA LEU A 146 -0.62 -7.15 19.44
C LEU A 146 0.72 -7.77 19.84
N GLU A 147 1.17 -8.81 19.13
CA GLU A 147 2.43 -9.50 19.42
C GLU A 147 3.65 -8.77 18.82
N ASN A 148 3.42 -7.77 17.96
CA ASN A 148 4.48 -6.92 17.41
C ASN A 148 4.16 -5.41 17.64
N PRO A 149 4.98 -4.67 18.41
CA PRO A 149 4.80 -3.25 18.65
C PRO A 149 4.69 -2.39 17.39
N SER A 150 5.42 -2.73 16.31
CA SER A 150 5.38 -1.97 15.04
C SER A 150 4.13 -2.23 14.21
N SER A 151 3.35 -3.26 14.52
CA SER A 151 2.12 -3.68 13.81
C SER A 151 0.85 -3.58 14.66
N THR A 152 0.96 -2.98 15.85
CA THR A 152 -0.11 -2.92 16.85
C THR A 152 -1.37 -2.24 16.33
N PHE A 153 -1.24 -1.25 15.45
CA PHE A 153 -2.37 -0.46 14.93
C PHE A 153 -2.93 -0.95 13.59
N GLY A 154 -2.40 -2.05 13.06
CA GLY A 154 -2.75 -2.53 11.72
C GLY A 154 -1.76 -2.07 10.65
N HIS A 155 -1.98 -2.48 9.42
CA HIS A 155 -1.16 -2.07 8.28
C HIS A 155 -2.04 -1.91 7.03
N THR A 156 -1.81 -0.85 6.26
CA THR A 156 -2.53 -0.61 5.00
C THR A 156 -1.59 -0.68 3.81
N PHE A 157 -2.06 -1.28 2.72
CA PHE A 157 -1.35 -1.26 1.44
C PHE A 157 -2.37 -1.18 0.30
N LEU A 158 -1.91 -0.72 -0.86
CA LEU A 158 -2.71 -0.70 -2.08
C LEU A 158 -2.44 -1.97 -2.88
N ARG A 159 -3.47 -2.52 -3.50
CA ARG A 159 -3.36 -3.63 -4.45
C ARG A 159 -3.88 -3.20 -5.80
N ILE A 160 -3.08 -3.39 -6.83
CA ILE A 160 -3.40 -2.98 -8.19
C ILE A 160 -3.76 -4.25 -8.93
N TYR A 161 -5.04 -4.42 -9.26
CA TYR A 161 -5.52 -5.67 -9.84
C TYR A 161 -4.81 -5.92 -11.17
N ARG A 162 -4.60 -7.19 -11.49
CA ARG A 162 -4.31 -7.60 -12.86
C ARG A 162 -5.63 -7.86 -13.58
N GLU A 163 -5.65 -7.60 -14.88
CA GLU A 163 -6.79 -7.95 -15.74
C GLU A 163 -6.90 -9.47 -15.98
N SER A 164 -5.90 -10.26 -15.57
CA SER A 164 -5.90 -11.73 -15.69
C SER A 164 -6.58 -12.42 -14.50
N SER A 165 -6.88 -13.72 -14.65
CA SER A 165 -7.46 -14.56 -13.59
C SER A 165 -6.56 -14.75 -12.36
N ASP A 166 -5.27 -14.42 -12.46
CA ASP A 166 -4.28 -14.63 -11.39
C ASP A 166 -4.23 -13.46 -10.42
N GLU A 167 -5.34 -13.23 -9.75
CA GLU A 167 -5.55 -12.17 -8.76
C GLU A 167 -4.44 -12.13 -7.69
N LEU A 168 -3.95 -13.29 -7.26
CA LEU A 168 -2.91 -13.44 -6.24
C LEU A 168 -1.52 -12.92 -6.67
N LEU A 169 -1.30 -12.79 -7.98
CA LEU A 169 -0.08 -12.21 -8.54
C LEU A 169 -0.19 -10.69 -8.71
N SER A 170 -1.31 -10.08 -8.31
CA SER A 170 -1.48 -8.63 -8.35
C SER A 170 -0.38 -7.93 -7.55
N PRO A 171 0.30 -6.92 -8.12
CA PRO A 171 1.28 -6.15 -7.38
C PRO A 171 0.60 -5.34 -6.27
N THR A 172 1.33 -5.14 -5.18
CA THR A 172 0.94 -4.26 -4.08
C THR A 172 1.91 -3.09 -3.99
N ILE A 173 1.42 -1.95 -3.52
CA ILE A 173 2.22 -0.78 -3.16
C ILE A 173 2.04 -0.56 -1.67
N ASN A 174 3.14 -0.57 -0.94
CA ASN A 174 3.16 -0.28 0.47
C ASN A 174 4.20 0.80 0.78
N TYR A 175 3.87 1.78 1.62
CA TYR A 175 4.87 2.72 2.11
C TYR A 175 5.50 2.21 3.41
N ALA A 176 6.83 2.12 3.46
CA ALA A 176 7.55 1.56 4.60
C ALA A 176 8.86 2.29 4.89
N ALA A 177 9.34 2.21 6.13
CA ALA A 177 10.70 2.59 6.47
C ALA A 177 11.70 1.64 5.81
N ARG A 178 12.73 2.17 5.15
CA ARG A 178 13.89 1.37 4.75
C ARG A 178 14.82 1.20 5.94
N THR A 179 14.99 -0.04 6.38
CA THR A 179 15.76 -0.40 7.57
C THR A 179 16.93 -1.30 7.22
N ASP A 180 18.09 -1.09 7.84
CA ASP A 180 19.25 -1.97 7.65
C ASP A 180 19.17 -3.17 8.60
N ALA A 181 19.40 -4.38 8.07
CA ALA A 181 19.28 -5.65 8.81
C ALA A 181 20.27 -5.83 9.98
N ARG A 182 21.11 -4.83 10.26
CA ARG A 182 22.14 -4.86 11.32
C ARG A 182 21.86 -3.89 12.47
N GLU A 183 20.73 -3.19 12.46
CA GLU A 183 20.39 -2.26 13.54
C GLU A 183 19.86 -2.99 14.78
N GLY A 184 20.31 -2.58 15.96
CA GLY A 184 19.80 -3.10 17.23
C GLY A 184 18.43 -2.51 17.59
N ASP A 185 17.61 -3.28 18.31
CA ASP A 185 16.20 -2.97 18.62
C ASP A 185 15.96 -1.58 19.23
N LEU A 186 16.88 -1.09 20.08
CA LEU A 186 16.76 0.24 20.68
C LEU A 186 16.98 1.36 19.66
N ALA A 187 17.95 1.21 18.75
CA ALA A 187 18.22 2.18 17.69
C ALA A 187 17.09 2.22 16.66
N PHE A 188 16.46 1.07 16.40
CA PHE A 188 15.28 0.96 15.56
C PHE A 188 14.08 1.73 16.13
N VAL A 189 13.78 1.55 17.42
CA VAL A 189 12.68 2.27 18.08
C VAL A 189 12.96 3.77 18.15
N THR A 190 14.16 4.20 18.53
CA THR A 190 14.48 5.63 18.61
C THR A 190 14.44 6.30 17.24
N LYS A 191 15.06 5.71 16.21
CA LYS A 191 14.98 6.25 14.85
C LYS A 191 13.55 6.29 14.32
N GLY A 192 12.77 5.22 14.51
CA GLY A 192 11.38 5.18 14.06
C GLY A 192 10.46 6.21 14.73
N LEU A 193 10.71 6.56 15.99
CA LEU A 193 9.97 7.60 16.70
C LEU A 193 10.32 9.02 16.23
N PHE A 194 11.55 9.25 15.78
CA PHE A 194 12.08 10.56 15.41
C PHE A 194 12.36 10.74 13.90
N GLY A 195 11.81 9.89 13.03
CA GLY A 195 11.91 10.08 11.57
C GLY A 195 13.24 9.65 10.94
N GLY A 196 14.06 8.84 11.62
CA GLY A 196 15.41 8.50 11.19
C GLY A 196 15.51 7.49 10.03
N PHE A 197 14.41 7.17 9.34
CA PHE A 197 14.36 6.21 8.24
C PHE A 197 13.82 6.83 6.96
N PRO A 198 14.43 6.61 5.79
CA PRO A 198 13.85 7.04 4.53
C PRO A 198 12.62 6.18 4.22
N GLY A 199 11.48 6.82 3.96
CA GLY A 199 10.24 6.15 3.59
C GLY A 199 10.20 5.80 2.10
N VAL A 200 9.88 4.55 1.78
CA VAL A 200 9.99 4.02 0.42
C VAL A 200 8.74 3.24 0.03
N ALA A 201 8.45 3.20 -1.27
CA ALA A 201 7.41 2.35 -1.81
C ALA A 201 7.97 0.93 -2.03
N ASP A 202 7.53 -0.02 -1.20
CA ASP A 202 7.83 -1.44 -1.31
C ASP A 202 6.76 -2.16 -2.13
N THR A 203 7.21 -2.91 -3.13
CA THR A 203 6.33 -3.59 -4.09
C THR A 203 6.51 -5.11 -4.00
N LEU A 204 5.44 -5.80 -3.63
CA LEU A 204 5.41 -7.26 -3.54
C LEU A 204 4.14 -7.81 -4.17
N PRO A 205 4.16 -9.03 -4.73
CA PRO A 205 2.95 -9.68 -5.20
C PRO A 205 2.02 -10.00 -4.01
N PHE A 206 0.71 -9.91 -4.24
CA PHE A 206 -0.31 -10.02 -3.21
C PHE A 206 -0.25 -11.33 -2.41
N TYR A 207 0.05 -12.47 -3.05
CA TYR A 207 0.17 -13.75 -2.34
C TYR A 207 1.22 -13.71 -1.20
N ARG A 208 2.27 -12.90 -1.33
CA ARG A 208 3.27 -12.75 -0.26
C ARG A 208 2.70 -11.97 0.92
N ARG A 209 1.97 -10.88 0.66
CA ARG A 209 1.25 -10.11 1.70
C ARG A 209 0.19 -10.96 2.39
N LEU A 210 -0.59 -11.68 1.60
CA LEU A 210 -1.63 -12.58 2.07
C LEU A 210 -1.06 -13.64 3.02
N ARG A 211 0.04 -14.29 2.62
CA ARG A 211 0.74 -15.28 3.46
C ARG A 211 1.29 -14.65 4.74
N THR A 212 2.00 -13.53 4.65
CA THR A 212 2.55 -12.84 5.83
C THR A 212 1.45 -12.51 6.83
N TYR A 213 0.41 -11.82 6.41
CA TYR A 213 -0.60 -11.36 7.36
C TYR A 213 -1.55 -12.48 7.80
N THR A 214 -2.08 -13.30 6.89
CA THR A 214 -3.11 -14.28 7.25
C THR A 214 -2.56 -15.58 7.83
N GLU A 215 -1.42 -16.07 7.34
CA GLU A 215 -0.87 -17.36 7.77
C GLU A 215 0.15 -17.18 8.90
N ILE A 216 1.16 -16.35 8.67
CA ILE A 216 2.28 -16.19 9.62
C ILE A 216 1.85 -15.36 10.83
N GLU A 217 1.25 -14.19 10.60
CA GLU A 217 0.81 -13.30 11.69
C GLU A 217 -0.60 -13.63 12.20
N GLY A 218 -1.36 -14.48 11.50
CA GLY A 218 -2.69 -14.90 11.92
C GLY A 218 -3.73 -13.76 11.97
N ARG A 219 -3.61 -12.77 11.08
CA ARG A 219 -4.45 -11.57 10.99
C ARG A 219 -5.40 -11.63 9.81
N ASP A 220 -6.60 -11.09 10.00
CA ASP A 220 -7.55 -10.90 8.91
C ASP A 220 -7.08 -9.72 8.04
N ILE A 221 -7.26 -9.81 6.71
CA ILE A 221 -7.12 -8.67 5.78
C ILE A 221 -8.52 -8.28 5.29
N HIS A 222 -8.88 -7.02 5.48
CA HIS A 222 -10.08 -6.42 4.94
C HIS A 222 -9.71 -5.64 3.68
N GLU A 223 -10.21 -6.08 2.55
CA GLU A 223 -10.01 -5.46 1.25
C GLU A 223 -11.22 -4.60 0.90
N TYR A 224 -10.97 -3.39 0.41
CA TYR A 224 -11.99 -2.48 -0.10
C TYR A 224 -11.58 -2.01 -1.49
N GLU A 225 -12.36 -2.36 -2.51
CA GLU A 225 -12.15 -1.82 -3.85
C GLU A 225 -12.36 -0.31 -3.81
N LEU A 226 -11.41 0.46 -4.36
CA LEU A 226 -11.50 1.90 -4.42
C LEU A 226 -12.25 2.32 -5.69
N SER A 227 -13.16 3.28 -5.54
CA SER A 227 -13.96 3.78 -6.66
C SER A 227 -13.19 4.78 -7.54
N LEU A 228 -11.95 4.46 -7.93
CA LEU A 228 -11.07 5.30 -8.76
C LEU A 228 -11.33 5.08 -10.26
N THR A 229 -11.25 6.17 -11.03
CA THR A 229 -11.26 6.13 -12.49
C THR A 229 -9.90 5.68 -13.04
N PRO A 230 -9.82 5.17 -14.29
CA PRO A 230 -8.53 4.83 -14.91
C PRO A 230 -7.52 5.98 -14.93
N ALA A 231 -7.97 7.22 -15.09
CA ALA A 231 -7.12 8.40 -15.07
C ALA A 231 -6.55 8.68 -13.66
N GLU A 232 -7.34 8.47 -12.61
CA GLU A 232 -6.88 8.60 -11.22
C GLU A 232 -5.91 7.47 -10.85
N VAL A 233 -6.15 6.24 -11.31
CA VAL A 233 -5.19 5.13 -11.13
C VAL A 233 -3.87 5.40 -11.84
N ARG A 234 -3.91 5.95 -13.07
CA ARG A 234 -2.69 6.40 -13.75
C ARG A 234 -1.96 7.45 -12.92
N ARG A 235 -2.66 8.49 -12.46
CA ARG A 235 -2.05 9.55 -11.63
C ARG A 235 -1.44 8.99 -10.35
N LEU A 236 -2.11 8.04 -9.70
CA LEU A 236 -1.62 7.34 -8.51
C LEU A 236 -0.29 6.64 -8.80
N LEU A 237 -0.20 5.89 -9.90
CA LEU A 237 1.02 5.19 -10.29
C LEU A 237 2.14 6.18 -10.65
N LEU A 238 1.84 7.17 -11.48
CA LEU A 238 2.81 8.20 -11.85
C LEU A 238 3.34 8.95 -10.63
N HIS A 239 2.48 9.30 -9.68
CA HIS A 239 2.92 10.01 -8.48
C HIS A 239 3.66 9.08 -7.51
N THR A 240 3.31 7.80 -7.45
CA THR A 240 4.10 6.80 -6.71
C THR A 240 5.54 6.76 -7.22
N TRP A 241 5.73 6.81 -8.55
CA TRP A 241 7.06 6.89 -9.16
C TRP A 241 7.86 8.11 -8.68
N GLU A 242 7.21 9.27 -8.48
CA GLU A 242 7.87 10.50 -8.02
C GLU A 242 8.38 10.40 -6.57
N ILE A 243 7.73 9.57 -5.74
CA ILE A 243 7.97 9.53 -4.28
C ILE A 243 8.57 8.21 -3.78
N LYS A 244 8.71 7.18 -4.63
CA LYS A 244 9.07 5.82 -4.21
C LYS A 244 10.44 5.69 -3.52
N ASP A 245 11.37 6.60 -3.75
CA ASP A 245 12.79 6.45 -3.36
C ASP A 245 13.22 7.35 -2.19
N GLY A 246 12.46 7.42 -1.09
CA GLY A 246 12.94 8.13 0.10
C GLY A 246 12.86 9.64 -0.03
N VAL A 247 11.75 10.15 -0.57
CA VAL A 247 11.45 11.60 -0.61
C VAL A 247 11.08 12.15 0.78
N PHE A 248 10.53 11.28 1.63
CA PHE A 248 10.05 11.62 2.96
C PHE A 248 10.77 10.82 4.04
N ASP A 249 10.98 11.43 5.18
CA ASP A 249 11.35 10.78 6.43
C ASP A 249 10.14 9.99 6.96
N TYR A 250 10.39 8.78 7.45
CA TYR A 250 9.36 7.86 7.93
C TYR A 250 9.29 7.88 9.45
N TYR A 251 8.13 8.27 9.97
CA TYR A 251 7.82 8.28 11.39
C TYR A 251 6.84 7.14 11.72
N PHE A 252 6.96 6.52 12.90
CA PHE A 252 6.09 5.40 13.29
C PHE A 252 4.71 5.85 13.76
N ILE A 253 4.61 7.05 14.35
CA ILE A 253 3.38 7.57 14.99
C ILE A 253 2.66 8.56 14.06
N HIS A 254 3.43 9.41 13.40
CA HIS A 254 3.01 10.45 12.46
C HIS A 254 3.48 10.04 11.07
N GLU A 255 2.87 10.54 9.99
CA GLU A 255 3.39 10.35 8.61
C GLU A 255 3.80 8.91 8.21
N ASN A 256 3.13 7.92 8.80
CA ASN A 256 3.41 6.50 8.64
C ASN A 256 2.79 5.93 7.35
N CYS A 257 2.86 4.60 7.19
CA CYS A 257 2.32 3.89 6.03
C CYS A 257 0.86 4.26 5.69
N ALA A 258 0.01 4.44 6.71
CA ALA A 258 -1.39 4.82 6.54
C ALA A 258 -1.53 6.27 6.06
N TYR A 259 -0.81 7.21 6.69
CA TYR A 259 -0.82 8.62 6.28
C TYR A 259 -0.33 8.78 4.83
N ARG A 260 0.81 8.16 4.49
CA ARG A 260 1.43 8.31 3.17
C ARG A 260 0.62 7.63 2.07
N THR A 261 -0.09 6.54 2.39
CA THR A 261 -1.06 5.93 1.47
C THR A 261 -2.24 6.86 1.20
N LEU A 262 -2.77 7.52 2.23
CA LEU A 262 -3.84 8.50 2.05
C LEU A 262 -3.38 9.74 1.29
N ALA A 263 -2.17 10.24 1.54
CA ALA A 263 -1.60 11.36 0.81
C ALA A 263 -1.44 11.04 -0.68
N LEU A 264 -1.02 9.81 -1.00
CA LEU A 264 -0.98 9.31 -2.37
C LEU A 264 -2.37 9.23 -3.02
N LEU A 265 -3.40 8.79 -2.27
CA LEU A 265 -4.79 8.76 -2.75
C LEU A 265 -5.38 10.16 -2.95
N ASP A 266 -5.05 11.12 -2.08
CA ASP A 266 -5.47 12.52 -2.25
C ASP A 266 -4.74 13.17 -3.44
N ALA A 267 -3.48 12.86 -3.70
CA ALA A 267 -2.80 13.29 -4.94
C ALA A 267 -3.45 12.69 -6.20
N ALA A 268 -3.94 11.45 -6.12
CA ALA A 268 -4.64 10.78 -7.21
C ALA A 268 -6.03 11.39 -7.48
N ARG A 269 -6.79 11.71 -6.42
CA ARG A 269 -8.07 12.41 -6.45
C ARG A 269 -8.05 13.64 -5.52
N PRO A 270 -7.56 14.78 -5.99
CA PRO A 270 -7.42 15.97 -5.16
C PRO A 270 -8.75 16.53 -4.68
N GLY A 271 -8.73 17.16 -3.50
CA GLY A 271 -9.90 17.82 -2.91
C GLY A 271 -10.82 16.89 -2.12
N THR A 272 -10.36 15.67 -1.81
CA THR A 272 -11.12 14.72 -0.99
C THR A 272 -11.05 15.03 0.51
N GLY A 273 -10.05 15.82 0.94
CA GLY A 273 -9.84 16.15 2.34
C GLY A 273 -9.47 14.93 3.19
N LEU A 274 -8.95 13.87 2.57
CA LEU A 274 -8.61 12.61 3.26
C LEU A 274 -7.67 12.85 4.44
N LEU A 275 -6.73 13.79 4.30
CA LEU A 275 -5.73 14.10 5.31
C LEU A 275 -6.23 15.04 6.41
N ASP A 276 -7.40 15.68 6.28
CA ASP A 276 -7.86 16.72 7.21
C ASP A 276 -8.28 16.15 8.58
N ARG A 277 -8.53 14.84 8.63
CA ARG A 277 -8.85 14.11 9.86
C ARG A 277 -7.60 13.67 10.63
N PHE A 278 -6.42 13.77 10.02
CA PHE A 278 -5.18 13.30 10.60
C PHE A 278 -4.44 14.50 11.18
N GLY A 279 -4.52 14.64 12.50
CA GLY A 279 -3.79 15.64 13.27
C GLY A 279 -2.41 15.12 13.63
N ALA A 280 -2.15 14.96 14.93
CA ALA A 280 -0.97 14.26 15.38
C ALA A 280 -1.10 12.78 14.98
N VAL A 281 -1.79 11.91 15.71
CA VAL A 281 -1.68 10.46 15.49
C VAL A 281 -2.44 9.99 14.24
N THR A 282 -1.81 9.13 13.42
CA THR A 282 -2.49 8.44 12.32
C THR A 282 -2.64 6.95 12.62
N VAL A 283 -3.86 6.50 12.89
CA VAL A 283 -4.19 5.08 13.09
C VAL A 283 -4.69 4.49 11.77
N PRO A 284 -4.15 3.34 11.31
CA PRO A 284 -4.55 2.72 10.05
C PRO A 284 -6.06 2.41 9.91
N VAL A 285 -6.81 2.23 10.99
CA VAL A 285 -8.28 2.05 10.91
C VAL A 285 -8.99 3.33 10.46
N ASP A 286 -8.44 4.50 10.80
CA ASP A 286 -9.00 5.78 10.40
C ASP A 286 -8.84 6.04 8.90
N THR A 287 -7.91 5.35 8.23
CA THR A 287 -7.77 5.34 6.77
C THR A 287 -9.05 4.84 6.09
N VAL A 288 -9.58 3.70 6.53
CA VAL A 288 -10.82 3.14 5.97
C VAL A 288 -12.00 4.08 6.25
N ARG A 289 -12.05 4.68 7.45
CA ARG A 289 -13.10 5.64 7.82
C ARG A 289 -13.04 6.94 7.00
N ALA A 290 -11.86 7.46 6.73
CA ALA A 290 -11.67 8.64 5.89
C ALA A 290 -12.11 8.37 4.45
N LEU A 291 -11.70 7.23 3.88
CA LEU A 291 -12.11 6.83 2.53
C LEU A 291 -13.62 6.58 2.41
N ARG A 292 -14.25 6.02 3.45
CA ARG A 292 -15.71 5.89 3.50
C ARG A 292 -16.38 7.26 3.49
N ALA A 293 -15.92 8.18 4.33
CA ALA A 293 -16.49 9.53 4.42
C ALA A 293 -16.35 10.30 3.10
N ALA A 294 -15.27 10.06 2.35
CA ALA A 294 -15.04 10.62 1.01
C ALA A 294 -15.81 9.87 -0.11
N GLY A 295 -16.59 8.84 0.21
CA GLY A 295 -17.34 8.06 -0.78
C GLY A 295 -16.45 7.27 -1.74
N MET A 296 -15.23 6.91 -1.32
CA MET A 296 -14.22 6.26 -2.16
C MET A 296 -14.19 4.73 -2.04
N LEU A 297 -14.96 4.14 -1.12
CA LEU A 297 -15.01 2.69 -0.90
C LEU A 297 -16.13 2.05 -1.73
N GLY A 298 -15.81 0.96 -2.41
CA GLY A 298 -16.70 0.08 -3.14
C GLY A 298 -16.87 -1.28 -2.44
N ALA A 299 -16.77 -2.36 -3.23
CA ALA A 299 -16.97 -3.72 -2.73
C ALA A 299 -15.94 -4.10 -1.65
N GLN A 300 -16.42 -4.78 -0.61
CA GLN A 300 -15.59 -5.26 0.49
C GLN A 300 -15.38 -6.78 0.39
N ARG A 301 -14.15 -7.23 0.65
CA ARG A 301 -13.79 -8.66 0.75
C ARG A 301 -12.99 -8.91 2.02
N LEU A 302 -13.24 -10.05 2.67
CA LEU A 302 -12.45 -10.49 3.80
C LEU A 302 -11.54 -11.64 3.38
N TRP A 303 -10.25 -11.51 3.70
CA TRP A 303 -9.29 -12.62 3.69
C TRP A 303 -9.08 -13.08 5.13
N PRO A 304 -9.76 -14.15 5.55
CA PRO A 304 -9.69 -14.62 6.93
C PRO A 304 -8.30 -15.15 7.26
N SER A 305 -7.84 -14.81 8.46
CA SER A 305 -6.66 -15.39 9.09
C SER A 305 -6.74 -16.91 9.10
N LEU A 306 -5.59 -17.57 9.00
CA LEU A 306 -5.48 -19.02 9.02
C LEU A 306 -6.16 -19.63 10.27
N PRO A 307 -5.97 -19.11 11.50
CA PRO A 307 -6.73 -19.58 12.66
C PRO A 307 -8.25 -19.44 12.54
N LYS A 308 -8.75 -18.38 11.89
CA LYS A 308 -10.19 -18.19 11.65
C LYS A 308 -10.71 -19.16 10.60
N ARG A 309 -9.97 -19.37 9.50
CA ARG A 309 -10.29 -20.40 8.51
C ARG A 309 -10.39 -21.78 9.12
N VAL A 310 -9.42 -22.18 9.96
CA VAL A 310 -9.47 -23.47 10.66
C VAL A 310 -10.76 -23.59 11.49
N ARG A 311 -11.10 -22.60 12.32
CA ARG A 311 -12.34 -22.62 13.11
C ARG A 311 -13.59 -22.70 12.23
N ASP A 312 -13.65 -21.93 11.15
CA ASP A 312 -14.79 -21.97 10.23
C ASP A 312 -14.93 -23.33 9.55
N LEU A 313 -13.83 -23.95 9.15
CA LEU A 313 -13.81 -25.27 8.52
C LEU A 313 -14.17 -26.39 9.51
N GLU A 314 -13.73 -26.29 10.77
CA GLU A 314 -14.14 -27.21 11.85
C GLU A 314 -15.66 -27.28 12.00
N THR A 315 -16.38 -26.16 11.83
CA THR A 315 -17.86 -26.15 11.92
C THR A 315 -18.57 -26.80 10.73
N GLN A 316 -17.84 -27.09 9.65
CA GLN A 316 -18.37 -27.63 8.40
C GLN A 316 -18.06 -29.12 8.21
N VAL A 317 -17.32 -29.73 9.14
CA VAL A 317 -17.01 -31.17 9.13
C VAL A 317 -17.63 -31.86 10.33
N ASP A 318 -17.92 -33.16 10.21
CA ASP A 318 -18.38 -33.97 11.34
C ASP A 318 -17.29 -34.04 12.42
N GLY A 319 -17.68 -34.20 13.69
CA GLY A 319 -16.72 -34.20 14.81
C GLY A 319 -15.65 -35.28 14.72
N GLU A 320 -15.99 -36.47 14.19
CA GLU A 320 -15.03 -37.56 13.96
C GLU A 320 -14.02 -37.21 12.85
N ASP A 321 -14.48 -36.57 11.77
CA ASP A 321 -13.65 -36.12 10.65
C ASP A 321 -12.72 -34.98 11.10
N GLY A 322 -13.21 -34.05 11.92
CA GLY A 322 -12.40 -33.01 12.53
C GLY A 322 -11.30 -33.57 13.45
N ALA A 323 -11.63 -34.58 14.27
CA ALA A 323 -10.64 -35.27 15.09
C ALA A 323 -9.58 -35.98 14.24
N LEU A 324 -9.98 -36.66 13.15
CA LEU A 324 -9.07 -37.27 12.19
C LEU A 324 -8.19 -36.22 11.50
N ALA A 325 -8.75 -35.09 11.09
CA ALA A 325 -7.99 -33.98 10.50
C ALA A 325 -6.89 -33.47 11.44
N ARG A 326 -7.20 -33.31 12.73
CA ARG A 326 -6.23 -32.94 13.75
C ARG A 326 -5.15 -34.01 13.95
N GLN A 327 -5.51 -35.29 13.95
CA GLN A 327 -4.54 -36.39 14.04
C GLN A 327 -3.60 -36.42 12.84
N LEU A 328 -4.12 -36.20 11.62
CA LEU A 328 -3.31 -36.08 10.41
C LEU A 328 -2.31 -34.93 10.51
N ALA A 329 -2.76 -33.75 10.94
CA ALA A 329 -1.91 -32.56 11.09
C ALA A 329 -0.81 -32.74 12.15
N LEU A 330 -1.07 -33.56 13.18
CA LEU A 330 -0.10 -33.93 14.23
C LEU A 330 0.80 -35.11 13.84
N GLY A 331 0.58 -35.74 12.68
CA GLY A 331 1.31 -36.94 12.26
C GLY A 331 0.95 -38.21 13.05
N LEU A 332 -0.17 -38.19 13.78
CA LEU A 332 -0.71 -39.33 14.53
C LEU A 332 -1.57 -40.25 13.66
N ALA A 333 -1.90 -39.80 12.46
CA ALA A 333 -2.66 -40.53 11.45
C ALA A 333 -2.01 -40.34 10.06
N THR A 334 -2.39 -41.18 9.10
CA THR A 334 -1.95 -41.12 7.71
C THR A 334 -3.13 -40.82 6.77
N PRO A 335 -2.91 -40.17 5.62
CA PRO A 335 -3.98 -39.91 4.65
C PRO A 335 -4.68 -41.18 4.12
N ALA A 336 -4.13 -42.39 4.36
CA ALA A 336 -4.82 -43.63 4.03
C ALA A 336 -6.15 -43.78 4.80
N GLN A 337 -6.25 -43.23 6.01
CA GLN A 337 -7.40 -43.37 6.89
C GLN A 337 -8.62 -42.57 6.42
N VAL A 338 -8.46 -41.55 5.57
CA VAL A 338 -9.61 -40.83 5.01
C VAL A 338 -10.29 -41.64 3.90
N ARG A 339 -9.64 -42.65 3.30
CA ARG A 339 -10.18 -43.38 2.14
C ARG A 339 -11.51 -44.11 2.40
N THR A 340 -11.84 -44.34 3.66
CA THR A 340 -13.11 -44.94 4.08
C THR A 340 -14.29 -43.95 4.07
N LEU A 341 -14.00 -42.65 4.01
CA LEU A 341 -15.00 -41.59 3.99
C LEU A 341 -15.56 -41.40 2.58
N SER A 342 -16.75 -40.78 2.48
CA SER A 342 -17.27 -40.31 1.19
C SER A 342 -16.34 -39.26 0.55
N PRO A 343 -16.31 -39.09 -0.79
CA PRO A 343 -15.40 -38.16 -1.44
C PRO A 343 -15.44 -36.71 -0.90
N ALA A 344 -16.63 -36.19 -0.60
CA ALA A 344 -16.78 -34.85 0.00
C ALA A 344 -16.18 -34.77 1.41
N ARG A 345 -16.42 -35.79 2.25
CA ARG A 345 -15.82 -35.90 3.59
C ARG A 345 -14.30 -36.06 3.55
N GLN A 346 -13.77 -36.80 2.56
CA GLN A 346 -12.33 -36.89 2.31
C GLN A 346 -11.72 -35.52 2.01
N ALA A 347 -12.34 -34.77 1.08
CA ALA A 347 -11.89 -33.45 0.69
C ALA A 347 -11.89 -32.48 1.87
N GLY A 348 -13.00 -32.41 2.63
CA GLY A 348 -13.13 -31.56 3.81
C GLY A 348 -12.13 -31.92 4.92
N THR A 349 -11.98 -33.21 5.24
CA THR A 349 -11.03 -33.69 6.26
C THR A 349 -9.58 -33.36 5.89
N LEU A 350 -9.18 -33.63 4.63
CA LEU A 350 -7.83 -33.35 4.17
C LEU A 350 -7.54 -31.84 4.05
N GLN A 351 -8.54 -31.04 3.68
CA GLN A 351 -8.41 -29.58 3.68
C GLN A 351 -8.21 -29.04 5.10
N LEU A 352 -9.05 -29.45 6.05
CA LEU A 352 -8.91 -29.03 7.44
C LEU A 352 -7.57 -29.49 8.03
N ALA A 353 -7.12 -30.71 7.73
CA ALA A 353 -5.81 -31.23 8.14
C ALA A 353 -4.66 -30.38 7.60
N TYR A 354 -4.77 -29.93 6.34
CA TYR A 354 -3.77 -29.05 5.72
C TYR A 354 -3.67 -27.70 6.45
N GLU A 355 -4.81 -27.04 6.70
CA GLU A 355 -4.85 -25.74 7.39
C GLU A 355 -4.35 -25.87 8.85
N TYR A 356 -4.71 -26.93 9.57
CA TYR A 356 -4.13 -27.23 10.88
C TYR A 356 -2.62 -27.40 10.82
N GLY A 357 -2.12 -28.16 9.85
CA GLY A 357 -0.69 -28.37 9.64
C GLY A 357 0.05 -27.05 9.46
N ALA A 358 -0.52 -26.13 8.69
CA ALA A 358 0.03 -24.78 8.50
C ALA A 358 0.10 -23.99 9.82
N VAL A 359 -0.95 -24.02 10.67
CA VAL A 359 -0.94 -23.35 11.99
C VAL A 359 0.15 -23.91 12.90
N LEU A 360 0.36 -25.23 12.89
CA LEU A 360 1.27 -25.91 13.79
C LEU A 360 2.75 -25.70 13.41
N ILE A 361 3.06 -25.59 12.12
CA ILE A 361 4.43 -25.39 11.62
C ILE A 361 5.00 -24.02 11.97
N ASP A 362 4.15 -23.00 12.07
CA ASP A 362 4.59 -21.64 12.37
C ASP A 362 4.70 -21.33 13.87
N ARG A 363 4.26 -22.24 14.76
CA ARG A 363 4.28 -22.04 16.22
C ARG A 363 5.37 -22.78 16.98
N ASP A 364 6.02 -23.80 16.38
CA ASP A 364 6.93 -24.69 17.12
C ASP A 364 8.21 -25.00 16.31
N GLU A 365 9.26 -24.20 16.51
CA GLU A 365 10.53 -24.34 15.77
C GLU A 365 11.22 -25.70 15.98
N GLY A 366 11.06 -26.31 17.16
CA GLY A 366 11.69 -27.58 17.50
C GLY A 366 11.11 -28.78 16.74
N ASP A 367 9.83 -28.69 16.34
CA ASP A 367 9.10 -29.76 15.67
C ASP A 367 8.93 -29.55 14.15
N ARG A 368 9.36 -28.39 13.64
CA ARG A 368 9.36 -28.07 12.19
C ARG A 368 10.03 -29.15 11.34
N VAL A 369 11.11 -29.76 11.84
CA VAL A 369 11.83 -30.83 11.12
C VAL A 369 11.00 -32.12 11.05
N ARG A 370 10.32 -32.51 12.13
CA ARG A 370 9.45 -33.70 12.16
C ARG A 370 8.17 -33.51 11.33
N ARG A 371 7.66 -32.29 11.24
CA ARG A 371 6.35 -32.01 10.63
C ARG A 371 6.41 -31.55 9.17
N LYS A 372 7.60 -31.34 8.60
CA LYS A 372 7.78 -30.89 7.19
C LYS A 372 7.16 -31.82 6.15
N GLU A 373 7.16 -33.13 6.41
CA GLU A 373 6.64 -34.12 5.46
C GLU A 373 5.10 -34.23 5.48
N ILE A 374 4.47 -33.82 6.57
CA ILE A 374 3.02 -33.95 6.80
C ILE A 374 2.21 -33.12 5.78
N PRO A 375 2.47 -31.80 5.58
CA PRO A 375 1.77 -31.04 4.54
C PRO A 375 1.95 -31.62 3.15
N GLY A 376 3.14 -32.16 2.84
CA GLY A 376 3.41 -32.80 1.55
C GLY A 376 2.56 -34.04 1.33
N ALA A 377 2.46 -34.90 2.34
CA ALA A 377 1.60 -36.09 2.30
C ALA A 377 0.11 -35.74 2.17
N ILE A 378 -0.37 -34.74 2.92
CA ILE A 378 -1.75 -34.25 2.84
C ILE A 378 -2.03 -33.64 1.46
N THR A 379 -1.11 -32.82 0.93
CA THR A 379 -1.25 -32.21 -0.40
C THR A 379 -1.32 -33.28 -1.49
N LYS A 380 -0.44 -34.28 -1.45
CA LYS A 380 -0.47 -35.40 -2.41
C LYS A 380 -1.80 -36.16 -2.35
N ALA A 381 -2.34 -36.39 -1.16
CA ALA A 381 -3.63 -37.05 -0.99
C ALA A 381 -4.79 -36.19 -1.55
N ARG A 382 -4.77 -34.87 -1.35
CA ARG A 382 -5.77 -33.94 -1.91
C ARG A 382 -5.73 -33.93 -3.44
N LEU A 383 -4.53 -33.89 -4.04
CA LEU A 383 -4.36 -33.89 -5.50
C LEU A 383 -4.84 -35.18 -6.17
N ALA A 384 -4.94 -36.28 -5.43
CA ALA A 384 -5.46 -37.55 -5.93
C ALA A 384 -7.00 -37.62 -5.96
N LEU A 385 -7.71 -36.64 -5.39
CA LEU A 385 -9.17 -36.61 -5.40
C LEU A 385 -9.68 -36.10 -6.75
N ALA A 386 -10.63 -36.83 -7.36
CA ALA A 386 -11.16 -36.51 -8.69
C ALA A 386 -12.03 -35.24 -8.73
N GLN A 387 -12.68 -34.87 -7.62
CA GLN A 387 -13.48 -33.65 -7.47
C GLN A 387 -13.39 -33.14 -6.02
N PRO A 388 -12.36 -32.38 -5.65
CA PRO A 388 -12.32 -31.77 -4.33
C PRO A 388 -13.30 -30.60 -4.34
N GLU A 389 -14.52 -30.80 -3.83
CA GLU A 389 -15.35 -29.66 -3.44
C GLU A 389 -14.64 -29.02 -2.23
N VAL A 390 -14.04 -27.86 -2.48
CA VAL A 390 -13.24 -27.16 -1.47
C VAL A 390 -14.22 -26.46 -0.55
N LEU A 391 -14.13 -26.74 0.75
CA LEU A 391 -14.87 -26.00 1.75
C LEU A 391 -14.42 -24.53 1.70
N ALA A 392 -15.36 -23.62 1.47
CA ALA A 392 -15.10 -22.20 1.56
C ALA A 392 -15.24 -21.73 3.02
N SER A 393 -14.40 -20.78 3.43
CA SER A 393 -14.66 -20.05 4.69
C SER A 393 -15.96 -19.26 4.54
N ARG A 394 -16.80 -19.28 5.57
CA ARG A 394 -18.07 -18.55 5.65
C ARG A 394 -17.94 -17.26 6.46
N SER A 395 -16.71 -16.83 6.77
CA SER A 395 -16.45 -15.60 7.52
C SER A 395 -17.08 -14.39 6.82
N THR A 396 -17.89 -13.63 7.57
CA THR A 396 -18.49 -12.40 7.07
C THR A 396 -17.52 -11.21 7.19
N PRO A 397 -17.57 -10.25 6.25
CA PRO A 397 -16.75 -9.05 6.29
C PRO A 397 -17.34 -8.02 7.28
N ASN A 398 -17.31 -8.30 8.59
CA ASN A 398 -17.50 -7.22 9.57
C ASN A 398 -16.20 -6.39 9.60
N GLY A 399 -16.27 -5.11 9.28
CA GLY A 399 -15.08 -4.28 9.07
C GLY A 399 -14.49 -3.69 10.37
N PRO A 400 -13.18 -3.41 10.42
CA PRO A 400 -12.52 -2.76 11.56
C PRO A 400 -13.07 -1.36 11.87
N GLU A 401 -13.57 -0.65 10.85
CA GLU A 401 -14.29 0.63 10.92
C GLU A 401 -15.49 0.63 11.89
N ASP A 402 -16.15 -0.51 12.07
CA ASP A 402 -17.41 -0.66 12.80
C ASP A 402 -17.14 -0.86 14.31
N GLY A 403 -15.87 -0.98 14.69
CA GLY A 403 -15.44 -0.94 16.08
C GLY A 403 -15.53 0.46 16.68
N HIS A 404 -15.64 0.56 18.01
CA HIS A 404 -15.69 1.84 18.73
C HIS A 404 -14.44 2.71 18.48
N ASP A 405 -14.59 4.04 18.44
CA ASP A 405 -13.59 5.09 18.13
C ASP A 405 -12.36 5.19 19.08
N GLY A 406 -12.07 4.17 19.88
CA GLY A 406 -11.01 4.18 20.88
C GLY A 406 -9.61 3.88 20.32
N GLY A 407 -9.12 4.64 19.34
CA GLY A 407 -7.85 4.40 18.62
C GLY A 407 -6.59 4.23 19.48
N LEU A 408 -6.62 4.61 20.76
CA LEU A 408 -5.52 4.39 21.72
C LEU A 408 -6.00 3.84 23.09
N LEU A 409 -7.15 4.31 23.59
CA LEU A 409 -7.68 3.91 24.90
C LEU A 409 -8.23 2.48 24.92
N ALA A 410 -8.81 1.99 23.82
CA ALA A 410 -9.37 0.63 23.77
C ALA A 410 -8.27 -0.45 23.83
N ALA A 411 -7.10 -0.19 23.25
CA ALA A 411 -5.93 -1.08 23.35
C ALA A 411 -5.46 -1.22 24.81
N SER A 412 -5.44 -0.12 25.57
CA SER A 412 -5.06 -0.11 26.99
C SER A 412 -6.06 -0.85 27.90
N LEU A 413 -7.36 -0.78 27.59
CA LEU A 413 -8.40 -1.47 28.35
C LEU A 413 -8.40 -2.99 28.08
N ARG A 414 -8.11 -3.42 26.85
CA ARG A 414 -7.88 -4.84 26.52
C ARG A 414 -6.64 -5.41 27.21
N GLN A 415 -5.59 -4.61 27.38
CA GLN A 415 -4.36 -4.98 28.10
C GLN A 415 -4.60 -5.31 29.58
N ARG A 416 -5.58 -4.64 30.23
CA ARG A 416 -5.98 -4.95 31.61
C ARG A 416 -6.88 -6.18 31.73
N GLY A 417 -7.82 -6.37 30.79
CA GLY A 417 -8.71 -7.54 30.78
C GLY A 417 -7.97 -8.88 30.56
N GLY A 418 -6.98 -8.90 29.68
CA GLY A 418 -6.19 -10.10 29.39
C GLY A 418 -5.24 -10.54 30.51
N ARG A 419 -4.81 -9.61 31.38
CA ARG A 419 -3.97 -9.93 32.55
C ARG A 419 -4.76 -10.51 33.72
N HIS A 420 -6.02 -10.13 33.90
CA HIS A 420 -6.85 -10.72 34.96
C HIS A 420 -7.35 -12.13 34.67
N ALA A 421 -7.44 -12.54 33.40
CA ALA A 421 -7.82 -13.92 33.03
C ALA A 421 -6.68 -14.95 33.21
N ARG A 422 -5.43 -14.52 33.41
CA ARG A 422 -4.26 -15.42 33.56
C ARG A 422 -3.82 -15.67 35.02
N HIS A 423 -4.53 -15.12 36.01
CA HIS A 423 -4.12 -15.22 37.43
C HIS A 423 -5.15 -15.86 38.38
N SER A 424 -6.23 -16.45 37.87
CA SER A 424 -7.22 -17.14 38.70
C SER A 424 -7.42 -18.61 38.29
N THR A 425 -6.34 -19.39 38.30
CA THR A 425 -6.42 -20.84 38.40
C THR A 425 -5.44 -21.35 39.45
N THR A 426 -5.73 -21.06 40.72
CA THR A 426 -5.14 -21.78 41.86
C THR A 426 -5.90 -23.10 42.05
N ARG A 427 -5.26 -24.22 41.72
CA ARG A 427 -5.68 -25.57 42.13
C ARG A 427 -5.51 -25.70 43.65
N PRO A 428 -6.48 -26.24 44.41
CA PRO A 428 -6.22 -26.73 45.75
C PRO A 428 -5.54 -28.10 45.66
N SER A 429 -4.37 -28.19 46.28
CA SER A 429 -3.68 -29.43 46.60
C SER A 429 -4.16 -29.94 47.97
N SER A 430 -4.62 -31.19 48.06
CA SER A 430 -4.57 -31.93 49.32
C SER A 430 -4.53 -33.43 49.07
N THR A 431 -3.39 -34.03 49.39
CA THR A 431 -3.28 -35.42 49.85
C THR A 431 -2.87 -35.39 51.30
N ALA A 432 -3.78 -35.78 52.18
CA ALA A 432 -3.58 -36.62 53.36
C ALA A 432 -4.98 -37.05 53.83
#